data_AF-A0A0J1FKI7-F1
#
_entry.id   AF-A0A0J1FKI7-F1
#
_cell.length_a   1.000
_cell.length_b   1.000
_cell.length_c   1.000
_cell.angle_alpha   90.00
_cell.angle_beta   90.00
_cell.angle_gamma   90.00
#
_symmetry.space_group_name_H-M   'P 1'
#
loop_
_entity.id
_entity.type
_entity.pdbx_description
1 polymer ?
#
loop_
_entity_poly.entity_id
_entity_poly.type
_entity_poly.pdbx_seq_one_letter_code
_entity_poly.pdbx_strand_id
1 'polypeptide(L)'
;MSKIPGFRSNTRWKKIVAIIGYLVIIAIIYSAITGNTNSSSTTAPPKQGASTSTPTTSPTKQSPTKSQAPTAPATPALTAKSLGAGTFTIGQQITPGRYTVTTPSGSGNFVVSDQSGMPVVNEVLGDSGVSKVVAALPDGGKIEISSLNKVDFNPYQPPSIGNSPTKTDLCAGSFIVGTDIPQGRYVASVIGSGSGNFVIEDQSGMPKTNEILGGDMGVKNVTVDLSNSDTIQISSLNDVQFVPSN
;
A
#
# COMPACT_ATOMS: atom_id res chain seq x y z
N MET A 1 26.89 -25.07 -5.11
CA MET A 1 27.58 -23.78 -4.80
C MET A 1 26.78 -22.67 -5.47
N SER A 2 25.88 -22.03 -4.73
CA SER A 2 24.99 -20.99 -5.24
C SER A 2 25.73 -19.66 -5.36
N LYS A 3 25.78 -19.10 -6.57
CA LYS A 3 26.36 -17.77 -6.83
C LYS A 3 25.20 -16.77 -6.85
N ILE A 4 25.12 -15.96 -5.81
CA ILE A 4 24.29 -14.76 -5.77
C ILE A 4 24.80 -13.82 -6.89
N PRO A 5 23.97 -13.42 -7.88
CA PRO A 5 24.38 -12.43 -8.87
C PRO A 5 24.34 -11.04 -8.23
N GLY A 6 25.49 -10.61 -7.70
CA GLY A 6 25.72 -9.24 -7.26
C GLY A 6 26.23 -8.35 -8.39
N PHE A 7 25.72 -7.12 -8.43
CA PHE A 7 26.15 -5.98 -9.25
C PHE A 7 27.67 -5.99 -9.51
N ARG A 8 28.09 -6.26 -10.75
CA ARG A 8 29.48 -6.05 -11.19
C ARG A 8 29.53 -4.98 -12.24
N SER A 9 29.68 -3.73 -11.79
CA SER A 9 30.15 -2.64 -12.63
C SER A 9 31.65 -2.40 -12.39
N ASN A 10 32.43 -2.34 -13.47
CA ASN A 10 33.89 -2.21 -13.43
C ASN A 10 34.38 -0.75 -13.31
N THR A 11 33.49 0.24 -13.35
CA THR A 11 33.89 1.66 -13.28
C THR A 11 33.96 2.12 -11.82
N ARG A 12 35.10 2.71 -11.42
CA ARG A 12 35.42 3.03 -10.01
C ARG A 12 34.34 3.86 -9.28
N TRP A 13 33.70 4.80 -9.97
CA TRP A 13 32.61 5.62 -9.41
C TRP A 13 31.31 4.84 -9.15
N LYS A 14 31.00 3.84 -9.98
CA LYS A 14 29.82 2.98 -9.80
C LYS A 14 29.97 2.03 -8.60
N LYS A 15 31.20 1.66 -8.23
CA LYS A 15 31.48 0.94 -6.97
C LYS A 15 31.24 1.84 -5.75
N ILE A 16 31.61 3.12 -5.84
CA ILE A 16 31.40 4.09 -4.76
C ILE A 16 29.89 4.31 -4.53
N VAL A 17 29.10 4.47 -5.60
CA VAL A 17 27.63 4.63 -5.49
C VAL A 17 26.97 3.36 -4.92
N ALA A 18 27.38 2.17 -5.36
CA ALA A 18 26.86 0.91 -4.82
C ALA A 18 27.21 0.71 -3.33
N ILE A 19 28.42 1.12 -2.90
CA ILE A 19 28.83 1.10 -1.50
C ILE A 19 27.98 2.08 -0.67
N ILE A 20 27.71 3.29 -1.19
CA ILE A 20 26.88 4.28 -0.49
C ILE A 20 25.43 3.78 -0.34
N GLY A 21 24.82 3.22 -1.40
CA GLY A 21 23.48 2.64 -1.31
C GLY A 21 23.39 1.49 -0.31
N TYR A 22 24.41 0.63 -0.26
CA TYR A 22 24.50 -0.47 0.71
C TYR A 22 24.70 0.03 2.16
N LEU A 23 25.49 1.09 2.38
CA LEU A 23 25.68 1.69 3.70
C LEU A 23 24.43 2.41 4.22
N VAL A 24 23.62 3.01 3.34
CA VAL A 24 22.32 3.60 3.72
C VAL A 24 21.34 2.51 4.17
N ILE A 25 21.31 1.36 3.48
CA ILE A 25 20.47 0.21 3.88
C ILE A 25 20.92 -0.36 5.24
N ILE A 26 22.24 -0.47 5.49
CA ILE A 26 22.75 -0.90 6.81
C ILE A 26 22.40 0.10 7.91
N ALA A 27 22.48 1.41 7.66
CA ALA A 27 22.12 2.42 8.65
C ALA A 27 20.63 2.40 9.02
N ILE A 28 19.75 2.09 8.05
CA ILE A 28 18.31 1.90 8.29
C ILE A 28 18.06 0.66 9.15
N ILE A 29 18.78 -0.44 8.90
CA ILE A 29 18.68 -1.67 9.71
C ILE A 29 19.25 -1.44 11.13
N TYR A 30 20.37 -0.71 11.28
CA TYR A 30 20.97 -0.42 12.59
C TYR A 30 20.07 0.49 13.44
N SER A 31 19.40 1.46 12.82
CA SER A 31 18.44 2.36 13.49
C SER A 31 17.18 1.64 13.99
N ALA A 32 16.85 0.49 13.40
CA ALA A 32 15.76 -0.38 13.84
C ALA A 32 16.16 -1.32 15.01
N ILE A 33 17.45 -1.49 15.30
CA ILE A 33 17.95 -2.42 16.33
C ILE A 33 18.35 -1.68 17.62
N THR A 34 18.81 -0.43 17.54
CA THR A 34 19.04 0.39 18.73
C THR A 34 17.84 1.30 19.03
N GLY A 35 16.81 0.71 19.65
CA GLY A 35 15.72 1.46 20.25
C GLY A 35 16.25 2.29 21.43
N ASN A 36 16.39 3.60 21.23
CA ASN A 36 16.71 4.52 22.32
C ASN A 36 15.43 4.98 23.01
N THR A 37 15.04 4.21 24.03
CA THR A 37 14.00 4.57 25.01
C THR A 37 14.41 5.82 25.77
N ASN A 38 13.57 6.87 25.72
CA ASN A 38 13.55 7.89 26.75
C ASN A 38 12.11 8.04 27.25
N SER A 39 11.79 7.24 28.26
CA SER A 39 10.63 7.43 29.14
C SER A 39 10.93 8.59 30.08
N SER A 40 10.02 9.56 30.16
CA SER A 40 9.97 10.51 31.26
C SER A 40 8.52 10.78 31.64
N SER A 41 8.05 10.05 32.65
CA SER A 41 7.12 10.59 33.63
C SER A 41 7.31 9.90 34.98
N THR A 42 7.37 10.74 36.00
CA THR A 42 7.69 10.48 37.40
C THR A 42 6.51 9.86 38.18
N THR A 43 6.88 8.97 39.11
CA THR A 43 6.24 8.42 40.34
C THR A 43 5.22 9.34 41.07
N ALA A 44 4.21 8.92 41.87
CA ALA A 44 3.81 7.67 42.55
C ALA A 44 2.35 7.79 43.17
N PRO A 45 1.75 6.73 43.78
CA PRO A 45 0.27 6.45 43.93
C PRO A 45 -0.23 6.46 45.41
N PRO A 46 -1.27 5.70 45.89
CA PRO A 46 -2.61 5.26 45.40
C PRO A 46 -3.77 5.58 46.39
N LYS A 47 -5.06 5.33 46.03
CA LYS A 47 -6.07 4.90 47.03
C LYS A 47 -7.19 4.02 46.45
N GLN A 48 -7.48 3.00 47.26
CA GLN A 48 -8.28 1.80 47.05
C GLN A 48 -9.75 2.03 47.47
N GLY A 49 -10.69 1.29 46.85
CA GLY A 49 -12.08 1.26 47.29
C GLY A 49 -12.85 0.11 46.63
N ALA A 50 -12.86 -1.05 47.30
CA ALA A 50 -13.76 -2.16 47.01
C ALA A 50 -15.10 -1.96 47.74
N SER A 51 -16.20 -2.43 47.17
CA SER A 51 -17.35 -2.96 47.93
C SER A 51 -18.31 -3.76 47.03
N THR A 52 -18.60 -4.95 47.52
CA THR A 52 -19.51 -6.00 47.07
C THR A 52 -20.92 -5.77 47.60
N SER A 53 -21.96 -6.20 46.87
CA SER A 53 -23.15 -6.86 47.46
C SER A 53 -24.05 -7.53 46.40
N THR A 54 -24.34 -8.81 46.63
CA THR A 54 -25.51 -9.61 46.18
C THR A 54 -26.44 -9.74 47.42
N PRO A 55 -27.73 -10.23 47.41
CA PRO A 55 -28.33 -11.31 46.59
C PRO A 55 -29.79 -11.02 46.09
N THR A 56 -30.44 -11.82 45.25
CA THR A 56 -31.43 -12.87 45.64
C THR A 56 -32.08 -13.53 44.40
N THR A 57 -32.49 -14.78 44.59
CA THR A 57 -32.88 -15.92 43.71
C THR A 57 -34.26 -15.92 43.00
N SER A 58 -34.27 -16.50 41.78
CA SER A 58 -35.16 -17.53 41.13
C SER A 58 -36.69 -17.30 40.94
N PRO A 59 -37.40 -18.12 40.11
CA PRO A 59 -37.14 -18.53 38.72
C PRO A 59 -38.40 -18.34 37.83
N THR A 60 -38.26 -18.06 36.53
CA THR A 60 -39.38 -18.21 35.58
C THR A 60 -38.99 -18.99 34.33
N LYS A 61 -39.85 -19.97 34.07
CA LYS A 61 -39.81 -21.06 33.11
C LYS A 61 -39.93 -20.53 31.67
N GLN A 62 -39.09 -21.07 30.80
CA GLN A 62 -39.00 -20.80 29.36
C GLN A 62 -40.33 -21.02 28.61
N SER A 63 -40.50 -20.24 27.52
CA SER A 63 -41.19 -20.66 26.30
C SER A 63 -40.44 -20.07 25.09
N PRO A 64 -40.36 -20.75 23.93
CA PRO A 64 -39.23 -20.65 23.02
C PRO A 64 -39.42 -19.55 21.97
N THR A 65 -38.56 -18.53 21.98
CA THR A 65 -38.43 -17.61 20.84
C THR A 65 -37.32 -18.13 19.95
N LYS A 66 -37.67 -18.45 18.69
CA LYS A 66 -36.76 -18.88 17.62
C LYS A 66 -35.43 -18.12 17.68
N SER A 67 -34.36 -18.86 17.91
CA SER A 67 -32.99 -18.41 17.70
C SER A 67 -32.84 -18.02 16.24
N GLN A 68 -32.94 -16.73 15.92
CA GLN A 68 -32.40 -16.20 14.67
C GLN A 68 -30.89 -16.41 14.74
N ALA A 69 -30.34 -17.12 13.76
CA ALA A 69 -28.90 -17.16 13.56
C ALA A 69 -28.37 -15.72 13.56
N PRO A 70 -27.24 -15.41 14.22
CA PRO A 70 -26.63 -14.10 14.13
C PRO A 70 -26.37 -13.81 12.65
N THR A 71 -27.15 -12.89 12.07
CA THR A 71 -26.86 -12.36 10.74
C THR A 71 -25.50 -11.70 10.86
N ALA A 72 -24.49 -12.23 10.16
CA ALA A 72 -23.20 -11.58 10.05
C ALA A 72 -23.45 -10.10 9.65
N PRO A 73 -22.82 -9.11 10.32
CA PRO A 73 -22.96 -7.72 9.93
C PRO A 73 -22.66 -7.59 8.44
N ALA A 74 -23.58 -6.97 7.69
CA ALA A 74 -23.34 -6.69 6.28
C ALA A 74 -22.08 -5.84 6.14
N THR A 75 -21.13 -6.28 5.32
CA THR A 75 -19.94 -5.49 5.00
C THR A 75 -20.37 -4.10 4.48
N PRO A 76 -19.90 -3.00 5.09
CA PRO A 76 -20.26 -1.66 4.61
C PRO A 76 -19.87 -1.48 3.15
N ALA A 77 -20.79 -0.95 2.33
CA ALA A 77 -20.49 -0.63 0.94
C ALA A 77 -19.46 0.50 0.85
N LEU A 78 -18.53 0.41 -0.11
CA LEU A 78 -17.56 1.48 -0.37
C LEU A 78 -18.27 2.71 -0.93
N THR A 79 -18.05 3.87 -0.31
CA THR A 79 -18.59 5.16 -0.76
C THR A 79 -17.47 6.13 -1.06
N ALA A 80 -17.71 7.03 -2.02
CA ALA A 80 -16.79 8.12 -2.30
C ALA A 80 -16.63 9.06 -1.10
N LYS A 81 -15.46 9.67 -0.96
CA LYS A 81 -15.11 10.57 0.14
C LYS A 81 -14.11 11.62 -0.34
N SER A 82 -14.16 12.82 0.24
CA SER A 82 -13.10 13.81 0.09
C SER A 82 -12.53 14.17 1.45
N LEU A 83 -11.21 14.30 1.52
CA LEU A 83 -10.47 14.74 2.71
C LEU A 83 -9.54 15.90 2.33
N GLY A 84 -9.28 16.81 3.26
CA GLY A 84 -8.22 17.83 3.10
C GLY A 84 -6.92 17.36 3.73
N ALA A 85 -5.99 18.30 3.96
CA ALA A 85 -4.79 18.05 4.74
C ALA A 85 -5.11 17.56 6.17
N GLY A 86 -4.27 16.67 6.70
CA GLY A 86 -4.41 16.11 8.04
C GLY A 86 -4.11 14.61 8.09
N THR A 87 -4.35 14.02 9.27
CA THR A 87 -4.20 12.59 9.52
C THR A 87 -5.55 11.96 9.79
N PHE A 88 -5.83 10.84 9.12
CA PHE A 88 -7.12 10.15 9.18
C PHE A 88 -6.93 8.67 9.50
N THR A 89 -7.89 8.09 10.22
CA THR A 89 -7.92 6.65 10.54
C THR A 89 -8.89 5.93 9.60
N ILE A 90 -8.37 4.92 8.92
CA ILE A 90 -9.15 4.04 8.04
C ILE A 90 -10.03 3.16 8.93
N GLY A 91 -11.28 2.92 8.53
CA GLY A 91 -12.31 2.29 9.36
C GLY A 91 -13.11 3.27 10.21
N GLN A 92 -12.60 4.48 10.45
CA GLN A 92 -13.32 5.52 11.21
C GLN A 92 -13.78 6.69 10.32
N GLN A 93 -12.86 7.25 9.54
CA GLN A 93 -13.10 8.46 8.74
C GLN A 93 -13.32 8.16 7.26
N ILE A 94 -12.91 6.98 6.81
CA ILE A 94 -13.12 6.43 5.48
C ILE A 94 -13.21 4.90 5.59
N THR A 95 -14.11 4.29 4.82
CA THR A 95 -14.28 2.83 4.80
C THR A 95 -13.01 2.16 4.25
N PRO A 96 -12.53 1.05 4.85
CA PRO A 96 -11.42 0.28 4.30
C PRO A 96 -11.76 -0.26 2.91
N GLY A 97 -10.80 -0.28 1.99
CA GLY A 97 -11.03 -0.73 0.62
C GLY A 97 -10.01 -0.20 -0.39
N ARG A 98 -10.27 -0.42 -1.69
CA ARG A 98 -9.44 0.12 -2.77
C ARG A 98 -10.10 1.36 -3.36
N TYR A 99 -9.31 2.41 -3.54
CA TYR A 99 -9.79 3.70 -4.04
C TYR A 99 -8.90 4.23 -5.16
N THR A 100 -9.53 4.79 -6.17
CA THR A 100 -8.89 5.76 -7.06
C THR A 100 -8.78 7.08 -6.31
N VAL A 101 -7.55 7.54 -6.08
CA VAL A 101 -7.23 8.75 -5.34
C VAL A 101 -6.71 9.82 -6.28
N THR A 102 -7.31 11.01 -6.24
CA THR A 102 -6.96 12.16 -7.10
C THR A 102 -7.02 13.46 -6.31
N THR A 103 -6.35 14.51 -6.79
CA THR A 103 -6.57 15.90 -6.34
C THR A 103 -7.00 16.76 -7.53
N PRO A 104 -7.99 17.66 -7.39
CA PRO A 104 -8.40 18.52 -8.49
C PRO A 104 -7.36 19.59 -8.86
N SER A 105 -6.47 19.96 -7.93
CA SER A 105 -5.38 20.91 -8.17
C SER A 105 -4.32 20.86 -7.07
N GLY A 106 -3.16 21.45 -7.36
CA GLY A 106 -2.06 21.55 -6.41
C GLY A 106 -1.21 20.29 -6.37
N SER A 107 -0.26 20.26 -5.45
CA SER A 107 0.68 19.16 -5.27
C SER A 107 1.01 18.99 -3.80
N GLY A 108 1.04 17.74 -3.33
CA GLY A 108 1.39 17.47 -1.94
C GLY A 108 1.55 15.99 -1.64
N ASN A 109 1.91 15.67 -0.41
CA ASN A 109 2.23 14.31 -0.02
C ASN A 109 0.95 13.54 0.35
N PHE A 110 0.80 12.35 -0.21
CA PHE A 110 -0.25 11.39 0.10
C PHE A 110 0.39 10.09 0.57
N VAL A 111 0.26 9.82 1.87
CA VAL A 111 0.82 8.64 2.51
C VAL A 111 -0.30 7.80 3.10
N VAL A 112 -0.22 6.49 2.87
CA VAL A 112 -1.08 5.51 3.53
C VAL A 112 -0.17 4.53 4.27
N SER A 113 -0.49 4.22 5.52
CA SER A 113 0.17 3.16 6.28
C SER A 113 -0.83 2.18 6.85
N ASP A 114 -0.38 0.95 7.06
CA ASP A 114 -1.17 -0.06 7.76
C ASP A 114 -1.21 0.19 9.27
N GLN A 115 -1.92 -0.68 10.02
CA GLN A 115 -2.05 -0.55 11.47
C GLN A 115 -0.70 -0.68 12.21
N SER A 116 0.31 -1.33 11.62
CA SER A 116 1.66 -1.44 12.17
C SER A 116 2.54 -0.21 11.87
N GLY A 117 2.03 0.72 11.06
CA GLY A 117 2.74 1.91 10.61
C GLY A 117 3.61 1.67 9.38
N MET A 118 3.54 0.49 8.74
CA MET A 118 4.28 0.22 7.52
C MET A 118 3.63 0.96 6.34
N PRO A 119 4.43 1.63 5.48
CA PRO A 119 3.89 2.38 4.36
C PRO A 119 3.30 1.44 3.30
N VAL A 120 2.09 1.77 2.86
CA VAL A 120 1.36 1.12 1.76
C VAL A 120 1.39 1.99 0.50
N VAL A 121 1.26 3.31 0.69
CA VAL A 121 1.38 4.31 -0.38
C VAL A 121 2.26 5.43 0.12
N ASN A 122 3.13 5.95 -0.74
CA ASN A 122 3.93 7.14 -0.48
C ASN A 122 4.17 7.88 -1.80
N GLU A 123 3.29 8.82 -2.12
CA GLU A 123 3.32 9.52 -3.40
C GLU A 123 3.19 11.04 -3.21
N VAL A 124 3.88 11.78 -4.07
CA VAL A 124 3.52 13.18 -4.33
C VAL A 124 2.33 13.15 -5.29
N LEU A 125 1.15 13.52 -4.81
CA LEU A 125 -0.09 13.54 -5.58
C LEU A 125 -0.35 14.94 -6.16
N GLY A 126 -0.69 15.00 -7.44
CA GLY A 126 -1.07 16.22 -8.15
C GLY A 126 -0.03 16.71 -9.15
N ASP A 127 0.03 18.03 -9.35
CA ASP A 127 0.68 18.66 -10.51
C ASP A 127 2.19 18.39 -10.65
N SER A 128 2.88 18.11 -9.53
CA SER A 128 4.34 17.86 -9.51
C SER A 128 4.72 16.40 -9.27
N GLY A 129 3.75 15.49 -9.33
CA GLY A 129 3.98 14.08 -9.11
C GLY A 129 3.04 13.21 -9.94
N VAL A 130 2.38 12.26 -9.29
CA VAL A 130 1.40 11.39 -9.95
C VAL A 130 0.03 12.05 -9.89
N SER A 131 -0.69 12.05 -11.01
CA SER A 131 -2.02 12.66 -11.11
C SER A 131 -3.10 11.82 -10.41
N LYS A 132 -2.86 10.52 -10.26
CA LYS A 132 -3.81 9.52 -9.74
C LYS A 132 -3.05 8.37 -9.09
N VAL A 133 -3.61 7.81 -8.03
CA VAL A 133 -3.12 6.58 -7.38
C VAL A 133 -4.26 5.60 -7.18
N VAL A 134 -4.05 4.31 -7.42
CA VAL A 134 -4.95 3.24 -6.93
C VAL A 134 -4.42 2.75 -5.59
N ALA A 135 -5.03 3.23 -4.51
CA ALA A 135 -4.56 2.98 -3.14
C ALA A 135 -5.39 1.88 -2.47
N ALA A 136 -4.71 0.93 -1.82
CA ALA A 136 -5.34 0.06 -0.84
C ALA A 136 -5.35 0.78 0.53
N LEU A 137 -6.53 0.85 1.15
CA LEU A 137 -6.74 1.42 2.48
C LEU A 137 -7.02 0.28 3.47
N PRO A 138 -6.00 -0.26 4.15
CA PRO A 138 -6.18 -1.34 5.13
C PRO A 138 -6.92 -0.83 6.37
N ASP A 139 -7.82 -1.66 6.90
CA ASP A 139 -8.56 -1.32 8.12
C ASP A 139 -7.62 -1.04 9.30
N GLY A 140 -7.98 -0.06 10.13
CA GLY A 140 -7.14 0.41 11.25
C GLY A 140 -5.88 1.20 10.85
N GLY A 141 -5.55 1.28 9.56
CA GLY A 141 -4.43 2.06 9.04
C GLY A 141 -4.63 3.58 9.12
N LYS A 142 -3.63 4.32 8.64
CA LYS A 142 -3.64 5.79 8.62
C LYS A 142 -3.47 6.35 7.22
N ILE A 143 -4.07 7.51 7.00
CA ILE A 143 -3.85 8.36 5.83
C ILE A 143 -3.26 9.67 6.34
N GLU A 144 -2.19 10.13 5.71
CA GLU A 144 -1.60 11.45 5.94
C GLU A 144 -1.60 12.24 4.63
N ILE A 145 -2.22 13.42 4.66
CA ILE A 145 -2.30 14.35 3.54
C ILE A 145 -1.63 15.65 3.96
N SER A 146 -0.63 16.07 3.19
CA SER A 146 0.09 17.33 3.40
C SER A 146 0.07 18.19 2.14
N SER A 147 -0.07 19.50 2.30
CA SER A 147 -0.02 20.50 1.22
C SER A 147 -1.11 20.40 0.14
N LEU A 148 -2.21 19.68 0.41
CA LEU A 148 -3.37 19.57 -0.47
C LEU A 148 -4.64 20.03 0.24
N ASN A 149 -5.44 20.85 -0.45
CA ASN A 149 -6.72 21.33 0.09
C ASN A 149 -7.84 20.28 -0.01
N LYS A 150 -7.73 19.36 -0.98
CA LYS A 150 -8.74 18.34 -1.26
C LYS A 150 -8.10 17.13 -1.95
N VAL A 151 -8.41 15.94 -1.44
CA VAL A 151 -8.08 14.65 -2.03
C VAL A 151 -9.38 13.86 -2.13
N ASP A 152 -9.69 13.40 -3.33
CA ASP A 152 -10.90 12.66 -3.66
C ASP A 152 -10.59 11.17 -3.73
N PHE A 153 -11.37 10.41 -2.97
CA PHE A 153 -11.33 8.96 -2.88
C PHE A 153 -12.59 8.42 -3.54
N ASN A 154 -12.45 7.85 -4.73
CA ASN A 154 -13.54 7.19 -5.44
C ASN A 154 -13.35 5.67 -5.37
N PRO A 155 -14.36 4.86 -4.98
CA PRO A 155 -14.21 3.42 -4.92
C PRO A 155 -13.64 2.87 -6.23
N TYR A 156 -12.52 2.15 -6.13
CA TYR A 156 -11.86 1.61 -7.30
C TYR A 156 -12.72 0.49 -7.87
N GLN A 157 -13.00 0.58 -9.18
CA GLN A 157 -13.65 -0.48 -9.94
C GLN A 157 -12.58 -1.12 -10.81
N PRO A 158 -12.16 -2.37 -10.51
CA PRO A 158 -11.27 -3.10 -11.40
C PRO A 158 -11.87 -3.19 -12.80
N PRO A 159 -11.05 -3.16 -13.86
CA PRO A 159 -11.53 -3.38 -15.21
C PRO A 159 -12.14 -4.79 -15.34
N SER A 160 -13.09 -4.94 -16.26
CA SER A 160 -13.53 -6.28 -16.66
C SER A 160 -12.43 -6.94 -17.50
N ILE A 161 -11.74 -7.92 -16.92
CA ILE A 161 -10.66 -8.63 -17.58
C ILE A 161 -11.09 -10.01 -18.08
N GLY A 162 -10.49 -10.46 -19.19
CA GLY A 162 -10.63 -11.82 -19.69
C GLY A 162 -9.53 -12.75 -19.17
N ASN A 163 -9.51 -13.99 -19.67
CA ASN A 163 -8.50 -15.00 -19.32
C ASN A 163 -7.24 -14.93 -20.20
N SER A 164 -7.17 -14.00 -21.14
CA SER A 164 -6.08 -13.89 -22.10
C SER A 164 -5.33 -12.59 -21.92
N PRO A 165 -4.00 -12.56 -22.14
CA PRO A 165 -3.21 -11.34 -22.02
C PRO A 165 -3.70 -10.27 -22.99
N THR A 166 -4.13 -9.14 -22.45
CA THR A 166 -4.54 -7.96 -23.23
C THR A 166 -3.68 -6.77 -22.84
N LYS A 167 -3.51 -5.82 -23.76
CA LYS A 167 -2.86 -4.55 -23.46
C LYS A 167 -3.58 -3.84 -22.30
N THR A 168 -2.83 -3.44 -21.28
CA THR A 168 -3.35 -2.80 -20.08
C THR A 168 -2.43 -1.67 -19.66
N ASP A 169 -3.01 -0.53 -19.28
CA ASP A 169 -2.26 0.60 -18.74
C ASP A 169 -2.62 0.74 -17.25
N LEU A 170 -1.61 0.76 -16.37
CA LEU A 170 -1.77 0.90 -14.92
C LEU A 170 -1.06 2.16 -14.43
N CYS A 171 -1.70 2.94 -13.56
CA CYS A 171 -1.09 4.12 -12.96
C CYS A 171 -0.27 3.78 -11.70
N ALA A 172 0.20 4.78 -10.96
CA ALA A 172 0.71 4.56 -9.61
C ALA A 172 -0.31 3.83 -8.72
N GLY A 173 0.19 2.97 -7.83
CA GLY A 173 -0.62 2.22 -6.87
C GLY A 173 -0.33 0.73 -6.84
N SER A 174 -1.24 0.00 -6.19
CA SER A 174 -1.15 -1.44 -5.98
C SER A 174 -2.19 -2.20 -6.80
N PHE A 175 -1.74 -3.23 -7.52
CA PHE A 175 -2.58 -4.05 -8.38
C PHE A 175 -2.37 -5.54 -8.13
N ILE A 176 -3.38 -6.33 -8.46
CA ILE A 176 -3.43 -7.78 -8.30
C ILE A 176 -3.65 -8.41 -9.66
N VAL A 177 -2.74 -9.29 -10.07
CA VAL A 177 -2.89 -10.05 -11.31
C VAL A 177 -4.05 -11.03 -11.18
N GLY A 178 -4.89 -11.09 -12.21
CA GLY A 178 -6.18 -11.81 -12.19
C GLY A 178 -7.34 -10.99 -11.62
N THR A 179 -7.10 -9.76 -11.15
CA THR A 179 -8.15 -8.78 -10.81
C THR A 179 -8.05 -7.54 -11.69
N ASP A 180 -6.86 -6.96 -11.79
CA ASP A 180 -6.64 -5.68 -12.47
C ASP A 180 -6.03 -5.83 -13.87
N ILE A 181 -5.32 -6.93 -14.09
CA ILE A 181 -4.70 -7.30 -15.36
C ILE A 181 -4.74 -8.84 -15.49
N PRO A 182 -5.02 -9.41 -16.68
CA PRO A 182 -4.91 -10.85 -16.88
C PRO A 182 -3.50 -11.37 -16.57
N GLN A 183 -3.38 -12.61 -16.09
CA GLN A 183 -2.08 -13.29 -16.08
C GLN A 183 -1.52 -13.44 -17.50
N GLY A 184 -0.20 -13.49 -17.62
CA GLY A 184 0.45 -13.56 -18.92
C GLY A 184 1.85 -12.99 -18.93
N ARG A 185 2.48 -13.06 -20.11
CA ARG A 185 3.77 -12.45 -20.36
C ARG A 185 3.60 -11.10 -21.02
N TYR A 186 4.30 -10.10 -20.51
CA TYR A 186 4.17 -8.71 -20.92
C TYR A 186 5.52 -8.03 -21.06
N VAL A 187 5.60 -7.06 -21.96
CA VAL A 187 6.60 -5.99 -21.91
C VAL A 187 5.95 -4.79 -21.21
N ALA A 188 6.49 -4.41 -20.06
CA ALA A 188 6.08 -3.22 -19.31
C ALA A 188 6.99 -2.03 -19.63
N SER A 189 6.41 -0.86 -19.90
CA SER A 189 7.14 0.38 -20.21
C SER A 189 6.35 1.62 -19.79
N VAL A 190 7.05 2.71 -19.45
CA VAL A 190 6.40 4.00 -19.12
C VAL A 190 5.71 4.59 -20.35
N ILE A 191 4.51 5.14 -20.17
CA ILE A 191 3.88 6.00 -21.18
C ILE A 191 4.34 7.44 -20.97
N GLY A 192 4.98 8.04 -21.98
CA GLY A 192 5.48 9.40 -21.89
C GLY A 192 6.87 9.47 -21.24
N SER A 193 7.05 10.40 -20.30
CA SER A 193 8.30 10.60 -19.56
C SER A 193 8.12 10.32 -18.07
N GLY A 194 9.23 10.11 -17.37
CA GLY A 194 9.23 9.81 -15.94
C GLY A 194 10.09 8.60 -15.62
N SER A 195 10.36 8.42 -14.34
CA SER A 195 11.10 7.31 -13.78
C SER A 195 10.50 6.97 -12.43
N GLY A 196 10.37 5.70 -12.11
CA GLY A 196 9.86 5.33 -10.79
C GLY A 196 10.06 3.86 -10.48
N ASN A 197 9.62 3.47 -9.28
CA ASN A 197 9.80 2.11 -8.79
C ASN A 197 8.74 1.20 -9.37
N PHE A 198 9.16 0.04 -9.88
CA PHE A 198 8.32 -0.98 -10.47
C PHE A 198 8.66 -2.32 -9.86
N VAL A 199 7.78 -2.82 -9.00
CA VAL A 199 8.00 -4.05 -8.25
C VAL A 199 6.86 -5.03 -8.53
N ILE A 200 7.23 -6.29 -8.74
CA ILE A 200 6.28 -7.40 -8.81
C ILE A 200 6.71 -8.42 -7.77
N GLU A 201 5.78 -8.84 -6.93
CA GLU A 201 5.99 -9.90 -5.95
C GLU A 201 5.04 -11.06 -6.25
N ASP A 202 5.49 -12.28 -5.95
CA ASP A 202 4.60 -13.44 -5.95
C ASP A 202 3.71 -13.44 -4.70
N GLN A 203 2.79 -14.41 -4.63
CA GLN A 203 1.86 -14.55 -3.49
C GLN A 203 2.57 -14.77 -2.14
N SER A 204 3.85 -15.19 -2.12
CA SER A 204 4.64 -15.34 -0.90
C SER A 204 5.34 -14.04 -0.47
N GLY A 205 5.19 -12.96 -1.23
CA GLY A 205 5.88 -11.68 -1.02
C GLY A 205 7.32 -11.68 -1.54
N MET A 206 7.70 -12.67 -2.35
CA MET A 206 9.05 -12.72 -2.92
C MET A 206 9.11 -11.90 -4.20
N PRO A 207 10.09 -10.99 -4.36
CA PRO A 207 10.17 -10.15 -5.54
C PRO A 207 10.53 -10.97 -6.78
N LYS A 208 9.66 -10.92 -7.80
CA LYS A 208 9.90 -11.40 -9.16
C LYS A 208 10.56 -10.34 -10.04
N THR A 209 10.25 -9.08 -9.78
CA THR A 209 10.80 -7.92 -10.50
C THR A 209 10.97 -6.78 -9.51
N ASN A 210 12.09 -6.07 -9.60
CA ASN A 210 12.36 -4.88 -8.79
C ASN A 210 13.27 -3.96 -9.60
N GLU A 211 12.66 -3.03 -10.30
CA GLU A 211 13.35 -2.17 -11.27
C GLU A 211 12.98 -0.70 -11.06
N ILE A 212 13.93 0.18 -11.37
CA ILE A 212 13.60 1.56 -11.69
C ILE A 212 13.22 1.61 -13.16
N LEU A 213 11.94 1.79 -13.45
CA LEU A 213 11.39 1.82 -14.81
C LEU A 213 11.32 3.25 -15.34
N GLY A 214 11.77 3.46 -16.57
CA GLY A 214 11.80 4.75 -17.24
C GLY A 214 13.03 5.60 -16.93
N GLY A 215 12.98 6.88 -17.31
CA GLY A 215 14.05 7.85 -17.13
C GLY A 215 15.35 7.48 -17.85
N ASP A 216 16.39 8.29 -17.69
CA ASP A 216 17.71 8.02 -18.29
C ASP A 216 18.55 7.03 -17.49
N MET A 217 18.23 6.85 -16.20
CA MET A 217 18.96 5.97 -15.29
C MET A 217 18.28 4.61 -15.08
N GLY A 218 16.99 4.49 -15.39
CA GLY A 218 16.23 3.25 -15.26
C GLY A 218 16.21 2.41 -16.54
N VAL A 219 15.60 1.24 -16.45
CA VAL A 219 15.35 0.39 -17.61
C VAL A 219 14.23 0.98 -18.46
N LYS A 220 14.36 0.97 -19.79
CA LYS A 220 13.33 1.57 -20.68
C LYS A 220 12.07 0.70 -20.75
N ASN A 221 12.23 -0.61 -20.59
CA ASN A 221 11.17 -1.58 -20.49
C ASN A 221 11.67 -2.80 -19.71
N VAL A 222 10.73 -3.63 -19.25
CA VAL A 222 11.01 -4.91 -18.59
C VAL A 222 10.04 -5.96 -19.10
N THR A 223 10.54 -7.15 -19.43
CA THR A 223 9.69 -8.30 -19.74
C THR A 223 9.35 -9.02 -18.45
N VAL A 224 8.07 -9.23 -18.19
CA VAL A 224 7.56 -9.81 -16.94
C VAL A 224 6.61 -10.95 -17.24
N ASP A 225 6.72 -12.02 -16.44
CA ASP A 225 5.79 -13.13 -16.45
C ASP A 225 4.86 -13.00 -15.24
N LEU A 226 3.61 -12.62 -15.48
CA LEU A 226 2.59 -12.39 -14.44
C LEU A 226 1.78 -13.65 -14.20
N SER A 227 1.70 -14.08 -12.94
CA SER A 227 0.88 -15.19 -12.46
C SER A 227 -0.27 -14.64 -11.62
N ASN A 228 -1.42 -15.33 -11.62
CA ASN A 228 -2.55 -14.94 -10.77
C ASN A 228 -2.11 -14.74 -9.31
N SER A 229 -2.65 -13.69 -8.68
CA SER A 229 -2.32 -13.28 -7.31
C SER A 229 -0.92 -12.71 -7.09
N ASP A 230 -0.09 -12.56 -8.13
CA ASP A 230 1.05 -11.64 -8.06
C ASP A 230 0.55 -10.23 -7.74
N THR A 231 1.35 -9.49 -6.97
CA THR A 231 1.11 -8.07 -6.70
C THR A 231 2.03 -7.22 -7.57
N ILE A 232 1.50 -6.11 -8.08
CA ILE A 232 2.24 -5.11 -8.85
C ILE A 232 2.19 -3.81 -8.07
N GLN A 233 3.36 -3.25 -7.78
CA GLN A 233 3.52 -1.95 -7.14
C GLN A 233 4.21 -0.98 -8.09
N ILE A 234 3.52 0.13 -8.35
CA ILE A 234 4.00 1.20 -9.23
C ILE A 234 4.06 2.48 -8.42
N SER A 235 5.25 3.08 -8.32
CA SER A 235 5.45 4.34 -7.60
C SER A 235 6.11 5.41 -8.46
N SER A 236 5.70 6.66 -8.26
CA SER A 236 6.25 7.84 -8.94
C SER A 236 6.13 7.82 -10.48
N LEU A 237 5.21 7.03 -11.03
CA LEU A 237 4.91 6.95 -12.46
C LEU A 237 3.42 7.20 -12.69
N ASN A 238 3.09 8.05 -13.66
CA ASN A 238 1.69 8.33 -14.01
C ASN A 238 1.03 7.12 -14.67
N ASP A 239 1.70 6.50 -15.64
CA ASP A 239 1.16 5.38 -16.39
C ASP A 239 2.28 4.43 -16.86
N VAL A 240 2.06 3.13 -16.63
CA VAL A 240 2.87 2.02 -17.13
C VAL A 240 2.00 1.17 -18.04
N GLN A 241 2.44 1.00 -19.27
CA GLN A 241 1.81 0.17 -20.27
C GLN A 241 2.37 -1.23 -20.24
N PHE A 242 1.47 -2.21 -20.22
CA PHE A 242 1.74 -3.62 -20.35
C PHE A 242 1.26 -4.08 -21.73
N VAL A 243 2.19 -4.43 -22.61
CA VAL A 243 1.88 -4.99 -23.94
C VAL A 243 2.13 -6.50 -23.90
N PRO A 244 1.15 -7.35 -24.24
CA PRO A 244 1.36 -8.79 -24.33
C PRO A 244 2.59 -9.15 -25.17
N SER A 245 3.35 -10.14 -24.71
CA SER A 245 4.55 -10.65 -25.38
C SER A 245 4.49 -12.17 -25.44
N ASN A 246 4.93 -12.73 -26.57
CA ASN A 246 4.90 -14.17 -26.82
C ASN A 246 6.10 -14.89 -26.20
#